data_AF-A0A4Q2JTQ2-F1
#
_entry.id   AF-A0A4Q2JTQ2-F1
#
_cell.length_a   1.000
_cell.length_b   1.000
_cell.length_c   1.000
_cell.angle_alpha   90.00
_cell.angle_beta   90.00
_cell.angle_gamma   90.00
#
_symmetry.space_group_name_H-M   'P 1'
#
loop_
_entity.id
_entity.type
_entity.pdbx_description
1 polymer ?
#
loop_
_entity_poly.entity_id
_entity_poly.type
_entity_poly.pdbx_seq_one_letter_code
_entity_poly.pdbx_strand_id
1 'polypeptide(L)'
;MSAPRFVSPFRWEPLPYLVLVALLLLTGLIRPESGGWLVALLIAITLTAAWGVVGFVRERRMRNPDPMGDLTTLDGIEIVDASPVAAAVRAVVPVVDVHRHQPAIDLARLHGGASQHAILVPRARRWLSPKYRVGVQLVGGDRPRHAGFLGEAPDRRWRDALDELRVSRGAFVRVPAVIEGSGRPYRVDLDLSGLGAIPGGGDEASADERS
;
A
#
# COMPACT_ATOMS: atom_id res chain seq x y z
N MET A 1 2.90 -4.86 19.31
CA MET A 1 2.28 -6.01 18.58
C MET A 1 2.90 -6.06 17.20
N SER A 2 3.29 -7.24 16.68
CA SER A 2 3.91 -7.30 15.34
C SER A 2 2.88 -7.06 14.23
N ALA A 3 3.27 -6.31 13.20
CA ALA A 3 2.37 -5.95 12.10
C ALA A 3 2.01 -7.19 11.26
N PRO A 4 0.77 -7.30 10.77
CA PRO A 4 0.36 -8.41 9.92
C PRO A 4 1.19 -8.41 8.64
N ARG A 5 1.75 -9.58 8.30
CA ARG A 5 2.58 -9.76 7.10
C ARG A 5 1.76 -10.10 5.86
N PHE A 6 0.58 -10.70 6.05
CA PHE A 6 -0.28 -11.16 4.96
C PHE A 6 -1.72 -10.67 5.15
N VAL A 7 -2.38 -10.45 4.02
CA VAL A 7 -3.81 -10.19 3.95
C VAL A 7 -4.55 -11.44 4.40
N SER A 8 -5.61 -11.28 5.21
CA SER A 8 -6.49 -12.39 5.55
C SER A 8 -7.05 -13.04 4.28
N PRO A 9 -7.08 -14.39 4.16
CA PRO A 9 -7.63 -15.08 2.99
C PRO A 9 -9.06 -14.64 2.64
N PHE A 10 -9.90 -14.38 3.65
CA PHE A 10 -11.27 -13.92 3.46
C PHE A 10 -11.38 -12.48 2.91
N ARG A 11 -10.31 -11.69 3.00
CA ARG A 11 -10.20 -10.35 2.39
C ARG A 11 -9.42 -10.35 1.08
N TRP A 12 -8.76 -11.46 0.74
CA TRP A 12 -7.89 -11.56 -0.42
C TRP A 12 -8.71 -11.98 -1.64
N GLU A 13 -9.46 -11.00 -2.16
CA GLU A 13 -10.17 -10.97 -3.45
C GLU A 13 -11.21 -12.08 -3.69
N PRO A 14 -12.53 -11.78 -3.61
CA PRO A 14 -13.59 -12.78 -3.85
C PRO A 14 -13.72 -13.21 -5.32
N LEU A 15 -13.03 -12.54 -6.24
CA LEU A 15 -13.21 -12.67 -7.69
C LEU A 15 -12.96 -14.09 -8.24
N PRO A 16 -11.89 -14.81 -7.83
CA PRO A 16 -11.67 -16.19 -8.27
C PRO A 16 -12.79 -17.14 -7.78
N TYR A 17 -13.32 -16.91 -6.58
CA TYR A 17 -14.44 -17.68 -6.03
C TYR A 17 -15.73 -17.40 -6.81
N LEU A 18 -15.97 -16.14 -7.20
CA LEU A 18 -17.12 -15.77 -8.04
C LEU A 18 -17.03 -16.39 -9.44
N VAL A 19 -15.83 -16.46 -10.04
CA VAL A 19 -15.61 -17.14 -11.33
C VAL A 19 -15.86 -18.65 -11.20
N LEU A 20 -15.39 -19.28 -10.13
CA LEU A 20 -15.68 -20.70 -9.85
C LEU A 20 -17.18 -20.96 -9.70
N VAL A 21 -17.90 -20.10 -8.97
CA VAL A 21 -19.37 -20.16 -8.86
C VAL A 21 -20.00 -19.99 -10.25
N ALA A 22 -19.58 -19.02 -11.04
CA ALA A 22 -20.12 -18.81 -12.39
C ALA A 22 -19.85 -20.00 -13.34
N LEU A 23 -18.67 -20.61 -13.29
CA LEU A 23 -18.34 -21.81 -14.05
C LEU A 23 -19.19 -23.00 -13.61
N LEU A 24 -19.42 -23.15 -12.29
CA LEU A 24 -20.32 -24.16 -11.74
C LEU A 24 -21.76 -23.96 -12.25
N LEU A 25 -22.22 -22.71 -12.38
CA LEU A 25 -23.55 -22.41 -12.97
C LEU A 25 -23.64 -22.78 -14.45
N LEU A 26 -22.58 -22.50 -15.22
CA LEU A 26 -22.50 -22.89 -16.62
C LEU A 26 -22.58 -24.41 -16.79
N THR A 27 -22.04 -25.19 -15.85
CA THR A 27 -22.24 -26.65 -15.86
C THR A 27 -23.68 -27.06 -15.55
N GLY A 28 -24.41 -26.28 -14.75
CA GLY A 28 -25.83 -26.49 -14.47
C GLY A 28 -26.75 -26.23 -15.68
N LEU A 29 -26.40 -25.29 -16.57
CA LEU A 29 -27.14 -25.03 -17.81
C LEU A 29 -27.17 -26.22 -18.78
N ILE A 30 -26.21 -27.13 -18.69
CA ILE A 30 -26.10 -28.30 -19.58
C ILE A 30 -27.11 -29.42 -19.18
N ARG A 31 -27.78 -29.31 -18.02
CA ARG A 31 -28.85 -30.23 -17.58
C ARG A 31 -30.19 -29.51 -17.33
N PRO A 32 -31.01 -29.35 -18.38
CA PRO A 32 -32.18 -28.45 -18.39
C PRO A 32 -33.45 -28.95 -17.67
N GLU A 33 -33.44 -30.12 -17.02
CA GLU A 33 -34.62 -30.73 -16.37
C GLU A 33 -35.10 -29.98 -15.10
N SER A 34 -34.42 -28.91 -14.65
CA SER A 34 -34.70 -28.22 -13.36
C SER A 34 -35.35 -26.83 -13.56
N GLY A 35 -36.56 -26.83 -14.11
CA GLY A 35 -37.32 -25.68 -14.65
C GLY A 35 -37.80 -24.55 -13.72
N GLY A 36 -37.07 -24.15 -12.68
CA GLY A 36 -37.40 -22.94 -11.91
C GLY A 36 -36.38 -22.55 -10.84
N TRP A 37 -35.78 -23.56 -10.22
CA TRP A 37 -34.66 -23.41 -9.29
C TRP A 37 -33.47 -22.67 -9.95
N LEU A 38 -33.17 -22.97 -11.22
CA LEU A 38 -32.09 -22.31 -11.95
C LEU A 38 -32.30 -20.80 -12.09
N VAL A 39 -33.53 -20.34 -12.33
CA VAL A 39 -33.86 -18.91 -12.44
C VAL A 39 -33.73 -18.23 -11.08
N ALA A 40 -34.26 -18.85 -10.02
CA ALA A 40 -34.12 -18.34 -8.66
C ALA A 40 -32.64 -18.23 -8.24
N LEU A 41 -31.83 -19.24 -8.59
CA LEU A 41 -30.39 -19.26 -8.35
C LEU A 41 -29.67 -18.15 -9.13
N LEU A 42 -30.00 -17.95 -10.41
CA LEU A 42 -29.43 -16.86 -11.22
C LEU A 42 -29.77 -15.47 -10.65
N ILE A 43 -31.01 -15.25 -10.20
CA ILE A 43 -31.42 -14.00 -9.57
C ILE A 43 -30.65 -13.78 -8.27
N ALA A 44 -30.58 -14.80 -7.41
CA ALA A 44 -29.85 -14.72 -6.14
C ALA A 44 -28.36 -14.39 -6.35
N ILE A 45 -27.74 -14.99 -7.38
CA ILE A 45 -26.33 -14.76 -7.71
C ILE A 45 -26.13 -13.37 -8.30
N THR A 46 -27.01 -12.92 -9.19
CA THR A 46 -26.93 -11.58 -9.77
C THR A 46 -27.06 -10.51 -8.67
N LEU A 47 -27.99 -10.69 -7.74
CA LEU A 47 -28.16 -9.81 -6.58
C LEU A 47 -26.93 -9.84 -5.66
N THR A 48 -26.38 -11.02 -5.39
CA THR A 48 -25.18 -11.18 -4.56
C THR A 48 -23.95 -10.55 -5.22
N ALA A 49 -23.79 -10.73 -6.53
CA ALA A 49 -22.72 -10.13 -7.32
C ALA A 49 -22.86 -8.60 -7.37
N ALA A 50 -24.08 -8.09 -7.64
CA ALA A 50 -24.36 -6.65 -7.62
C ALA A 50 -24.08 -6.05 -6.24
N TRP A 51 -24.52 -6.70 -5.17
CA TRP A 51 -24.23 -6.28 -3.80
C TRP A 51 -22.73 -6.29 -3.51
N GLY A 52 -22.00 -7.34 -3.93
CA GLY A 52 -20.55 -7.44 -3.80
C GLY A 52 -19.80 -6.35 -4.58
N VAL A 53 -20.22 -6.06 -5.82
CA VAL A 53 -19.66 -4.97 -6.64
C VAL A 53 -19.91 -3.62 -6.00
N VAL A 54 -21.14 -3.36 -5.52
CA VAL A 54 -21.48 -2.10 -4.84
C VAL A 54 -20.68 -1.95 -3.55
N GLY A 55 -20.58 -3.00 -2.73
CA GLY A 55 -19.76 -3.02 -1.52
C GLY A 55 -18.29 -2.73 -1.83
N PHE A 56 -17.73 -3.39 -2.84
CA PHE A 56 -16.35 -3.19 -3.28
C PHE A 56 -16.08 -1.78 -3.81
N VAL A 57 -16.97 -1.25 -4.65
CA VAL A 57 -16.84 0.12 -5.20
C VAL A 57 -16.98 1.16 -4.09
N ARG A 58 -17.90 0.96 -3.15
CA ARG A 58 -18.11 1.89 -2.02
C ARG A 58 -16.92 1.88 -1.06
N GLU A 59 -16.37 0.70 -0.76
CA GLU A 59 -15.19 0.56 0.11
C GLU A 59 -13.93 1.15 -0.52
N ARG A 60 -13.77 1.04 -1.86
CA ARG A 60 -12.71 1.73 -2.60
C ARG A 60 -12.85 3.26 -2.61
N ARG A 61 -14.07 3.80 -2.67
CA ARG A 61 -14.30 5.25 -2.73
C ARG A 61 -14.22 5.96 -1.38
N MET A 62 -14.37 5.25 -0.26
CA MET A 62 -14.49 5.88 1.07
C MET A 62 -13.27 5.70 1.97
N ARG A 63 -12.26 4.90 1.58
CA ARG A 63 -11.04 4.73 2.40
C ARG A 63 -9.83 5.40 1.79
N ASN A 64 -9.13 6.15 2.63
CA ASN A 64 -7.84 6.76 2.34
C ASN A 64 -6.91 6.42 3.52
N PRO A 65 -5.89 5.55 3.35
CA PRO A 65 -5.47 4.88 2.12
C PRO A 65 -6.49 3.86 1.60
N ASP A 66 -6.44 3.57 0.30
CA ASP A 66 -7.24 2.53 -0.33
C ASP A 66 -6.83 1.11 0.17
N PRO A 67 -7.56 0.04 -0.20
CA PRO A 67 -7.20 -1.31 0.24
C PRO A 67 -5.83 -1.82 -0.26
N MET A 68 -5.21 -1.17 -1.26
CA MET A 68 -3.86 -1.46 -1.72
C MET A 68 -2.79 -0.64 -1.00
N GLY A 69 -3.18 0.37 -0.21
CA GLY A 69 -2.29 1.28 0.48
C GLY A 69 -1.89 2.51 -0.34
N ASP A 70 -2.70 2.89 -1.34
CA ASP A 70 -2.53 4.12 -2.11
C ASP A 70 -3.32 5.28 -1.48
N LEU A 71 -2.68 6.45 -1.34
CA LEU A 71 -3.30 7.65 -0.78
C LEU A 71 -3.87 8.47 -1.92
N THR A 72 -5.12 8.88 -1.80
CA THR A 72 -5.81 9.69 -2.80
C THR A 72 -5.73 11.18 -2.49
N THR A 73 -5.70 11.52 -1.19
CA THR A 73 -5.51 12.87 -0.65
C THR A 73 -4.70 12.82 0.65
N LEU A 74 -4.17 13.96 1.09
CA LEU A 74 -3.58 14.14 2.42
C LEU A 74 -4.56 14.80 3.41
N ASP A 75 -5.74 15.20 2.95
CA ASP A 75 -6.73 15.87 3.77
C ASP A 75 -7.23 14.94 4.89
N GLY A 76 -7.21 15.44 6.12
CA GLY A 76 -7.63 14.69 7.29
C GLY A 76 -6.67 13.58 7.73
N ILE A 77 -5.46 13.53 7.16
CA ILE A 77 -4.41 12.59 7.58
C ILE A 77 -3.40 13.31 8.47
N GLU A 78 -3.13 12.75 9.64
CA GLU A 78 -2.04 13.20 10.50
C GLU A 78 -0.69 12.77 9.90
N ILE A 79 0.21 13.73 9.70
CA ILE A 79 1.53 13.47 9.13
C ILE A 79 2.59 13.90 10.12
N VAL A 80 3.47 12.97 10.46
CA VAL A 80 4.64 13.18 11.32
C VAL A 80 5.86 13.32 10.43
N ASP A 81 6.53 14.47 10.49
CA ASP A 81 7.73 14.73 9.70
C ASP A 81 8.97 14.10 10.35
N ALA A 82 9.61 13.17 9.65
CA ALA A 82 10.93 12.63 9.99
C ALA A 82 12.00 13.54 9.42
N SER A 83 12.41 14.56 10.20
CA SER A 83 13.46 15.47 9.76
C SER A 83 14.80 14.75 9.57
N PRO A 84 15.52 14.98 8.47
CA PRO A 84 16.81 14.34 8.24
C PRO A 84 17.80 14.74 9.32
N VAL A 85 18.51 13.75 9.85
CA VAL A 85 19.53 13.98 10.87
C VAL A 85 20.84 14.33 10.17
N ALA A 86 21.51 15.40 10.64
CA ALA A 86 22.87 15.73 10.24
C ALA A 86 23.86 14.71 10.84
N ALA A 87 23.76 13.45 10.42
CA ALA A 87 24.71 12.41 10.78
C ALA A 87 25.85 12.36 9.76
N ALA A 88 27.02 11.90 10.19
CA ALA A 88 28.16 11.63 9.29
C ALA A 88 27.83 10.60 8.20
N VAL A 89 26.78 9.78 8.40
CA VAL A 89 26.25 8.82 7.42
C VAL A 89 24.73 8.99 7.35
N ARG A 90 24.22 9.56 6.26
CA ARG A 90 22.78 9.58 5.98
C ARG A 90 22.31 8.17 5.66
N ALA A 91 21.17 7.76 6.23
CA ALA A 91 20.56 6.46 5.94
C ALA A 91 19.72 6.56 4.67
N VAL A 92 20.40 6.74 3.53
CA VAL A 92 19.77 6.81 2.22
C VAL A 92 19.43 5.41 1.72
N VAL A 93 18.18 5.19 1.35
CA VAL A 93 17.65 3.88 0.98
C VAL A 93 16.93 3.97 -0.37
N PRO A 94 17.26 3.11 -1.34
CA PRO A 94 16.57 3.08 -2.61
C PRO A 94 15.17 2.48 -2.47
N VAL A 95 14.21 3.07 -3.17
CA VAL A 95 12.87 2.50 -3.37
C VAL A 95 12.97 1.34 -4.36
N VAL A 96 12.23 0.26 -4.12
CA VAL A 96 12.13 -0.89 -5.04
C VAL A 96 10.87 -0.81 -5.88
N ASP A 97 10.85 -1.52 -7.02
CA ASP A 97 9.76 -1.55 -8.00
C ASP A 97 9.46 -0.24 -8.73
N VAL A 98 10.39 0.72 -8.65
CA VAL A 98 10.31 2.04 -9.30
C VAL A 98 10.03 1.95 -10.81
N HIS A 99 10.50 0.88 -11.47
CA HIS A 99 10.24 0.61 -12.89
C HIS A 99 8.74 0.49 -13.24
N ARG A 100 7.89 0.03 -12.31
CA ARG A 100 6.43 -0.12 -12.53
C ARG A 100 5.67 1.19 -12.41
N HIS A 101 6.27 2.18 -11.76
CA HIS A 101 5.65 3.44 -11.39
C HIS A 101 6.27 4.65 -12.10
N GLN A 102 7.06 4.42 -13.17
CA GLN A 102 7.73 5.48 -13.92
C GLN A 102 6.82 6.65 -14.33
N PRO A 103 5.59 6.44 -14.84
CA PRO A 103 4.70 7.55 -15.16
C PRO A 103 4.26 8.36 -13.93
N ALA A 104 4.06 7.71 -12.79
CA ALA A 104 3.67 8.38 -11.56
C ALA A 104 4.83 9.21 -10.97
N ILE A 105 6.04 8.68 -11.04
CA ILE A 105 7.28 9.36 -10.61
C ILE A 105 7.59 10.55 -11.51
N ASP A 106 7.41 10.41 -12.82
CA ASP A 106 7.58 11.50 -13.79
C ASP A 106 6.65 12.67 -13.46
N LEU A 107 5.37 12.40 -13.21
CA LEU A 107 4.41 13.42 -12.80
C LEU A 107 4.77 14.03 -11.44
N ALA A 108 5.18 13.22 -10.47
CA ALA A 108 5.64 13.73 -9.18
C ALA A 108 6.86 14.65 -9.32
N ARG A 109 7.79 14.33 -10.22
CA ARG A 109 8.96 15.15 -10.52
C ARG A 109 8.60 16.44 -11.25
N LEU A 110 7.68 16.38 -12.21
CA LEU A 110 7.22 17.55 -12.97
C LEU A 110 6.56 18.59 -12.06
N HIS A 111 5.78 18.14 -11.06
CA HIS A 111 5.09 19.05 -10.14
C HIS A 111 5.94 19.44 -8.91
N GLY A 112 6.77 18.53 -8.41
CA GLY A 112 7.48 18.69 -7.13
C GLY A 112 8.98 18.86 -7.21
N GLY A 113 9.54 18.79 -8.42
CA GLY A 113 10.97 18.76 -8.63
C GLY A 113 11.63 17.44 -8.24
N ALA A 114 12.96 17.42 -8.37
CA ALA A 114 13.78 16.25 -8.05
C ALA A 114 13.91 16.00 -6.54
N SER A 115 13.95 17.05 -5.72
CA SER A 115 14.00 16.96 -4.27
C SER A 115 12.62 17.26 -3.70
N GLN A 116 11.97 16.26 -3.12
CA GLN A 116 10.65 16.38 -2.54
C GLN A 116 10.52 15.50 -1.30
N HIS A 117 9.30 15.30 -0.81
CA HIS A 117 9.06 14.39 0.30
C HIS A 117 8.30 13.16 -0.19
N ALA A 118 8.39 12.08 0.59
CA ALA A 118 7.57 10.90 0.45
C ALA A 118 6.88 10.55 1.76
N ILE A 119 5.69 9.97 1.67
CA ILE A 119 4.98 9.39 2.81
C ILE A 119 5.17 7.88 2.78
N LEU A 120 5.50 7.33 3.95
CA LEU A 120 5.59 5.90 4.18
C LEU A 120 4.23 5.35 4.61
N VAL A 121 3.68 4.43 3.82
CA VAL A 121 2.35 3.86 4.04
C VAL A 121 2.48 2.38 4.41
N PRO A 122 2.33 2.02 5.69
CA PRO A 122 2.36 0.61 6.11
C PRO A 122 1.11 -0.12 5.61
N ARG A 123 1.21 -1.45 5.51
CA ARG A 123 0.16 -2.32 4.96
C ARG A 123 -0.24 -2.01 3.51
N ALA A 124 0.67 -1.43 2.72
CA ALA A 124 0.52 -1.37 1.28
C ALA A 124 0.83 -2.74 0.64
N ARG A 125 0.28 -3.01 -0.54
CA ARG A 125 0.52 -4.27 -1.26
C ARG A 125 0.50 -4.07 -2.77
N ARG A 126 1.17 -4.97 -3.48
CA ARG A 126 1.02 -5.07 -4.94
C ARG A 126 -0.34 -5.69 -5.28
N TRP A 127 -0.84 -5.36 -6.46
CA TRP A 127 -2.00 -6.07 -7.02
C TRP A 127 -1.72 -7.58 -7.06
N LEU A 128 -2.69 -8.38 -6.62
CA LEU A 128 -2.60 -9.85 -6.48
C LEU A 128 -1.55 -10.38 -5.49
N SER A 129 -0.86 -9.53 -4.71
CA SER A 129 0.05 -10.03 -3.67
C SER A 129 -0.68 -10.14 -2.33
N PRO A 130 -0.57 -11.28 -1.63
CA PRO A 130 -1.08 -11.40 -0.27
C PRO A 130 -0.16 -10.70 0.74
N LYS A 131 1.09 -10.36 0.37
CA LYS A 131 2.11 -9.84 1.29
C LYS A 131 2.01 -8.32 1.46
N TYR A 132 1.93 -7.87 2.70
CA TYR A 132 2.02 -6.45 3.07
C TYR A 132 3.47 -5.97 3.08
N ARG A 133 3.64 -4.72 2.64
CA ARG A 133 4.90 -3.97 2.59
C ARG A 133 4.65 -2.53 3.00
N VAL A 134 5.73 -1.78 3.23
CA VAL A 134 5.66 -0.33 3.33
C VAL A 134 5.71 0.28 1.93
N GLY A 135 4.62 0.91 1.52
CA GLY A 135 4.52 1.66 0.27
C GLY A 135 5.13 3.05 0.42
N VAL A 136 5.62 3.60 -0.69
CA VAL A 136 6.27 4.90 -0.75
C VAL A 136 5.48 5.79 -1.71
N GLN A 137 5.01 6.92 -1.21
CA GLN A 137 4.21 7.86 -2.01
C GLN A 137 4.83 9.26 -2.02
N LEU A 138 5.19 9.75 -3.20
CA LEU A 138 5.76 11.08 -3.39
C LEU A 138 4.68 12.16 -3.26
N VAL A 139 4.97 13.26 -2.57
CA VAL A 139 3.98 14.31 -2.24
C VAL A 139 4.28 15.69 -2.84
N GLY A 140 5.14 15.78 -3.84
CA GLY A 140 5.52 17.07 -4.44
C GLY A 140 4.49 17.69 -5.39
N GLY A 141 3.21 17.34 -5.34
CA GLY A 141 2.24 17.83 -6.34
C GLY A 141 0.84 18.06 -5.78
N ASP A 142 -0.12 17.99 -6.70
CA ASP A 142 -1.56 18.07 -6.45
C ASP A 142 -2.09 16.94 -5.57
N ARG A 143 -1.50 15.75 -5.69
CA ARG A 143 -1.88 14.55 -4.95
C ARG A 143 -0.69 13.62 -4.73
N PRO A 144 -0.74 12.75 -3.70
CA PRO A 144 0.26 11.71 -3.49
C PRO A 144 0.34 10.76 -4.68
N ARG A 145 1.54 10.30 -5.01
CA ARG A 145 1.80 9.39 -6.15
C ARG A 145 2.66 8.23 -5.71
N HIS A 146 2.15 7.01 -5.90
CA HIS A 146 2.88 5.79 -5.57
C HIS A 146 4.16 5.67 -6.39
N ALA A 147 5.30 5.53 -5.71
CA ALA A 147 6.62 5.39 -6.32
C ALA A 147 7.18 3.96 -6.22
N GLY A 148 6.64 3.15 -5.31
CA GLY A 148 7.05 1.77 -5.10
C GLY A 148 7.02 1.40 -3.63
N PHE A 149 7.95 0.54 -3.21
CA PHE A 149 8.00 0.00 -1.84
C PHE A 149 9.38 0.18 -1.22
N LEU A 150 9.46 0.12 0.11
CA LEU A 150 10.74 -0.06 0.78
C LEU A 150 11.37 -1.41 0.42
N GLY A 151 12.71 -1.43 0.34
CA GLY A 151 13.48 -2.67 0.23
C GLY A 151 13.28 -3.58 1.44
N GLU A 152 13.64 -4.86 1.32
CA GLU A 152 13.28 -5.86 2.34
C GLU A 152 13.90 -5.61 3.73
N ALA A 153 15.15 -5.15 3.80
CA ALA A 153 15.81 -4.81 5.05
C ALA A 153 15.16 -3.61 5.77
N PRO A 154 15.01 -2.42 5.14
CA PRO A 154 14.35 -1.28 5.77
C PRO A 154 12.87 -1.54 6.06
N ASP A 155 12.17 -2.29 5.22
CA ASP A 155 10.79 -2.73 5.46
C ASP A 155 10.70 -3.64 6.71
N ARG A 156 11.61 -4.62 6.88
CA ARG A 156 11.64 -5.42 8.11
C ARG A 156 11.93 -4.60 9.36
N ARG A 157 12.83 -3.62 9.27
CA ARG A 157 13.22 -2.76 10.39
C ARG A 157 12.09 -1.84 10.85
N TRP A 158 11.39 -1.20 9.92
CA TRP A 158 10.46 -0.10 10.25
C TRP A 158 8.98 -0.45 10.17
N ARG A 159 8.60 -1.61 9.60
CA ARG A 159 7.18 -1.97 9.41
C ARG A 159 6.38 -1.90 10.70
N ASP A 160 6.87 -2.51 11.79
CA ASP A 160 6.10 -2.64 13.02
C ASP A 160 5.89 -1.26 13.68
N ALA A 161 6.94 -0.44 13.73
CA ALA A 161 6.88 0.95 14.20
C ALA A 161 5.89 1.81 13.42
N LEU A 162 5.96 1.76 12.08
CA LEU A 162 5.07 2.54 11.21
C LEU A 162 3.62 2.06 11.32
N ASP A 163 3.39 0.76 11.42
CA ASP A 163 2.05 0.22 11.58
C ASP A 163 1.45 0.54 12.95
N GLU A 164 2.26 0.53 14.01
CA GLU A 164 1.84 0.95 15.35
C GLU A 164 1.44 2.42 15.37
N LEU A 165 2.22 3.31 14.76
CA LEU A 165 1.88 4.73 14.62
C LEU A 165 0.54 4.92 13.90
N ARG A 166 0.35 4.19 12.80
CA ARG A 166 -0.91 4.21 12.03
C ARG A 166 -2.10 3.69 12.84
N VAL A 167 -1.93 2.61 13.61
CA VAL A 167 -3.04 2.00 14.38
C VAL A 167 -3.39 2.82 15.62
N SER A 168 -2.40 3.36 16.32
CA SER A 168 -2.60 4.09 17.57
C SER A 168 -3.05 5.53 17.36
N ARG A 169 -2.53 6.21 16.33
CA ARG A 169 -2.80 7.63 16.08
C ARG A 169 -3.49 7.93 14.75
N GLY A 170 -3.52 6.97 13.83
CA GLY A 170 -3.95 7.25 12.45
C GLY A 170 -2.92 8.06 11.65
N ALA A 171 -1.69 8.16 12.15
CA ALA A 171 -0.66 9.02 11.58
C ALA A 171 0.28 8.27 10.63
N PHE A 172 0.85 9.00 9.67
CA PHE A 172 1.83 8.50 8.71
C PHE A 172 3.11 9.32 8.77
N VAL A 173 4.21 8.74 8.31
CA VAL A 173 5.51 9.40 8.39
C VAL A 173 5.89 9.98 7.04
N ARG A 174 6.32 11.25 7.05
CA ARG A 174 6.92 11.92 5.90
C ARG A 174 8.44 11.91 6.02
N VAL A 175 9.11 11.48 4.97
CA VAL A 175 10.58 11.44 4.86
C VAL A 175 11.04 12.25 3.64
N PRO A 176 12.25 12.82 3.65
CA PRO A 176 12.85 13.39 2.45
C PRO A 176 13.05 12.32 1.36
N ALA A 177 12.82 12.71 0.11
CA ALA A 177 12.96 11.85 -1.06
C ALA A 177 13.66 12.60 -2.21
N VAL A 178 14.55 11.91 -2.91
CA VAL A 178 15.24 12.43 -4.09
C VAL A 178 14.93 11.53 -5.28
N ILE A 179 14.45 12.13 -6.36
CA ILE A 179 14.25 11.49 -7.64
C ILE A 179 15.49 11.73 -8.50
N GLU A 180 16.26 10.68 -8.73
CA GLU A 180 17.44 10.75 -9.60
C GLU A 180 17.09 10.43 -11.05
N GLY A 181 17.86 11.02 -11.97
CA GLY A 181 17.68 10.88 -13.42
C GLY A 181 17.17 12.17 -14.08
N SER A 182 17.75 12.52 -15.22
CA SER A 182 17.30 13.63 -16.07
C SER A 182 16.12 13.26 -16.96
N GLY A 183 15.90 11.95 -17.16
CA GLY A 183 14.77 11.36 -17.88
C GLY A 183 14.60 9.89 -17.48
N ARG A 184 13.57 9.23 -18.01
CA ARG A 184 13.28 7.83 -17.67
C ARG A 184 14.44 6.91 -18.10
N PRO A 185 14.80 5.88 -17.30
CA PRO A 185 14.17 5.50 -16.04
C PRO A 185 14.66 6.32 -14.84
N TYR A 186 13.72 6.81 -14.03
CA TYR A 186 14.01 7.47 -12.76
C TYR A 186 14.30 6.47 -11.65
N ARG A 187 15.16 6.88 -10.70
CA ARG A 187 15.35 6.23 -9.40
C ARG A 187 14.79 7.12 -8.30
N VAL A 188 14.42 6.52 -7.18
CA VAL A 188 13.92 7.25 -6.03
C VAL A 188 14.66 6.75 -4.80
N ASP A 189 15.28 7.67 -4.09
CA ASP A 189 16.00 7.41 -2.85
C ASP A 189 15.34 8.17 -1.71
N LEU A 190 15.29 7.55 -0.53
CA LEU A 190 14.67 8.09 0.67
C LEU A 190 15.72 8.30 1.76
N ASP A 191 15.65 9.42 2.47
CA ASP A 191 16.44 9.60 3.69
C ASP A 191 15.64 9.14 4.91
N LEU A 192 16.01 7.97 5.45
CA LEU A 192 15.34 7.38 6.61
C LEU A 192 16.02 7.72 7.94
N SER A 193 17.04 8.60 7.94
CA SER A 193 17.81 8.93 9.14
C SER A 193 16.95 9.51 10.27
N GLY A 194 15.90 10.27 9.91
CA GLY A 194 14.96 10.87 10.86
C GLY A 194 13.98 9.90 11.52
N LEU A 195 13.88 8.64 11.07
CA LEU A 195 12.88 7.71 11.58
C LEU A 195 13.11 7.29 13.04
N GLY A 196 14.36 7.29 13.51
CA GLY A 196 14.69 6.91 14.89
C GLY A 196 14.15 7.87 15.95
N ALA A 197 13.92 9.14 15.58
CA ALA A 197 13.39 10.15 16.49
C ALA A 197 11.86 10.09 16.65
N ILE A 198 11.18 9.25 15.86
CA ILE A 198 9.72 9.13 15.90
C ILE A 198 9.33 8.16 17.02
N PRO A 199 8.37 8.50 17.90
CA PRO A 199 7.90 7.60 18.95
C PRO A 199 7.38 6.29 18.34
N GLY A 200 7.98 5.17 18.76
CA GLY A 200 7.79 3.85 18.16
C GLY A 200 8.99 3.36 17.33
N GLY A 201 10.01 4.20 17.10
CA GLY A 201 11.22 3.84 16.37
C GLY A 201 12.02 2.74 17.07
N GLY A 202 12.26 1.64 16.35
CA GLY A 202 12.87 0.42 16.89
C GLY A 202 14.36 0.58 17.25
N ASP A 203 14.62 1.08 18.44
CA ASP A 203 15.94 1.09 19.09
C ASP A 203 16.18 -0.10 20.03
N GLU A 204 15.31 -1.12 20.04
CA GLU A 204 15.52 -2.33 20.85
C GLU A 204 16.59 -3.31 20.30
N ALA A 205 17.11 -3.11 19.09
CA ALA A 205 18.03 -4.08 18.47
C ALA A 205 19.53 -3.86 18.77
N SER A 206 19.90 -2.85 19.56
CA SER A 206 21.32 -2.49 19.79
C SER A 206 21.85 -2.85 21.19
N ALA A 207 21.00 -3.38 22.07
CA ALA A 207 21.35 -3.61 23.48
C ALA A 207 21.86 -5.04 23.79
N ASP A 208 21.72 -6.00 22.86
CA ASP A 208 21.91 -7.42 23.16
C ASP A 208 23.27 -8.01 22.70
N GLU A 209 24.22 -7.19 22.24
CA GLU A 209 25.56 -7.64 21.80
C GLU A 209 26.70 -7.23 22.74
N ARG A 210 26.36 -6.83 23.98
CA ARG A 210 27.34 -6.56 25.05
C ARG A 210 26.86 -7.12 26.39
N SER A 211 26.84 -8.43 26.54
CA SER A 211 26.85 -9.13 27.83
C SER A 211 27.48 -10.50 27.67
#